data_AF-A0A7D4UPC2-F1
#
_entry.id   AF-A0A7D4UPC2-F1
#
_cell.length_a   1.000
_cell.length_b   1.000
_cell.length_c   1.000
_cell.angle_alpha   90.00
_cell.angle_beta   90.00
_cell.angle_gamma   90.00
#
_symmetry.space_group_name_H-M   'P 1'
#
loop_
_entity.id
_entity.type
_entity.pdbx_description
1 polymer ?
#
loop_
_entity_poly.entity_id
_entity_poly.type
_entity_poly.pdbx_seq_one_letter_code
_entity_poly.pdbx_strand_id
1 'polypeptide(L)'
;MKTQHSYTVPCGLLLLGICLFIRYRIGKRRFNRRGVAGLQQFSSYRRFILTTTIEQIFMIAANLCGLAGLVLLAVSGINHFKF
;
A
#
# COMPACT_ATOMS: atom_id res chain seq x y z
N MET A 1 -9.53 -17.94 24.87
CA MET A 1 -8.57 -17.32 23.92
C MET A 1 -8.89 -17.55 22.42
N LYS A 2 -10.12 -17.92 22.00
CA LYS A 2 -10.49 -18.08 20.57
C LYS A 2 -10.80 -16.76 19.83
N THR A 3 -11.13 -15.70 20.57
CA THR A 3 -11.57 -14.41 20.00
C THR A 3 -10.46 -13.66 19.28
N GLN A 4 -9.22 -13.70 19.79
CA GLN A 4 -8.08 -12.97 19.21
C GLN A 4 -7.73 -13.43 17.78
N HIS A 5 -7.89 -14.73 17.48
CA HIS A 5 -7.59 -15.30 16.17
C HIS A 5 -8.60 -14.89 15.08
N SER A 6 -9.83 -14.52 15.49
CA SER A 6 -10.90 -14.18 14.56
C SER A 6 -10.76 -12.74 14.04
N TYR A 7 -10.13 -11.85 14.80
CA TYR A 7 -9.91 -10.45 14.41
C TYR A 7 -8.59 -10.22 13.67
N THR A 8 -7.59 -11.10 13.83
CA THR A 8 -6.29 -10.96 13.17
C THR A 8 -6.38 -11.11 11.64
N VAL A 9 -7.15 -12.10 11.17
CA VAL A 9 -7.38 -12.31 9.72
C VAL A 9 -8.06 -11.11 9.03
N PRO A 10 -9.22 -10.60 9.51
CA PRO A 10 -9.85 -9.44 8.88
C PRO A 10 -8.99 -8.17 9.00
N CYS A 11 -8.30 -7.95 10.12
CA CYS A 11 -7.36 -6.82 10.24
C CYS A 11 -6.19 -6.93 9.24
N GLY A 12 -5.61 -8.11 9.06
CA GLY A 12 -4.55 -8.36 8.09
C GLY A 12 -5.01 -8.14 6.64
N LEU A 13 -6.21 -8.62 6.29
CA LEU A 13 -6.83 -8.39 4.99
C LEU A 13 -7.13 -6.90 4.75
N LEU A 14 -7.63 -6.18 5.76
CA LEU A 14 -7.87 -4.74 5.67
C LEU A 14 -6.57 -3.95 5.44
N LEU A 15 -5.50 -4.28 6.18
CA LEU A 15 -4.17 -3.67 5.99
C LEU A 15 -3.63 -3.89 4.57
N LEU A 16 -3.73 -5.12 4.04
CA LEU A 16 -3.36 -5.41 2.66
C LEU A 16 -4.24 -4.67 1.64
N GLY A 17 -5.56 -4.63 1.88
CA GLY A 17 -6.50 -3.91 1.03
C GLY A 17 -6.18 -2.42 0.96
N ILE A 18 -5.89 -1.78 2.10
CA ILE A 18 -5.49 -0.37 2.17
C ILE A 18 -4.16 -0.15 1.43
N CYS A 19 -3.16 -1.02 1.62
CA CYS A 19 -1.88 -0.93 0.91
C CYS A 19 -2.08 -0.97 -0.62
N LEU A 20 -2.83 -1.96 -1.12
CA LEU A 20 -3.12 -2.10 -2.54
C LEU A 20 -3.91 -0.91 -3.08
N PHE A 21 -4.89 -0.42 -2.32
CA PHE A 21 -5.67 0.75 -2.70
C PHE A 21 -4.81 2.00 -2.84
N ILE A 22 -3.91 2.26 -1.89
CA ILE A 22 -2.97 3.40 -1.96
C ILE A 22 -2.07 3.26 -3.20
N ARG A 23 -1.48 2.09 -3.42
CA ARG A 23 -0.62 1.82 -4.59
C ARG A 23 -1.37 2.02 -5.90
N TYR A 24 -2.60 1.51 -5.99
CA TYR A 24 -3.45 1.69 -7.17
C TYR A 24 -3.77 3.15 -7.42
N ARG A 25 -4.14 3.92 -6.38
CA ARG A 25 -4.48 5.34 -6.52
C ARG A 25 -3.27 6.16 -6.95
N ILE A 26 -2.07 5.89 -6.42
CA ILE A 26 -0.83 6.56 -6.84
C ILE A 26 -0.47 6.16 -8.26
N GLY A 27 -0.55 4.86 -8.61
CA GLY A 27 -0.31 4.35 -9.96
C GLY A 27 -1.24 4.99 -11.00
N LYS A 28 -2.54 5.07 -10.68
CA LYS A 28 -3.55 5.75 -11.52
C LYS A 28 -3.23 7.23 -11.72
N ARG A 29 -2.84 7.94 -10.65
CA ARG A 29 -2.44 9.36 -10.76
C ARG A 29 -1.18 9.53 -11.61
N ARG A 30 -0.19 8.65 -11.46
CA ARG A 30 1.03 8.65 -12.29
C ARG A 30 0.70 8.41 -13.75
N PHE A 31 -0.15 7.42 -14.04
CA PHE A 31 -0.60 7.10 -15.38
C PHE A 31 -1.35 8.27 -16.04
N ASN A 32 -2.30 8.89 -15.33
CA ASN A 32 -3.07 10.02 -15.85
C ASN A 32 -2.23 11.28 -16.11
N ARG A 33 -1.01 11.37 -15.57
CA ARG A 33 -0.07 12.47 -15.85
C ARG A 33 0.94 12.14 -16.96
N ARG A 34 0.90 10.94 -17.54
CA ARG A 34 1.77 10.59 -18.67
C ARG A 34 1.17 11.18 -19.94
N GLY A 35 1.99 11.90 -20.69
CA GLY A 35 1.63 12.41 -22.01
C GLY A 35 1.72 11.34 -23.10
N VAL A 36 1.55 11.76 -24.35
CA VAL A 36 1.60 10.90 -25.55
C VAL A 36 2.92 10.13 -25.67
N ALA A 37 4.02 10.73 -25.21
CA ALA A 37 5.35 10.10 -25.19
C ALA A 37 5.58 9.18 -23.97
N GLY A 38 4.57 8.95 -23.12
CA GLY A 38 4.69 8.16 -21.89
C GLY A 38 5.44 8.85 -20.75
N LEU A 39 6.01 10.05 -20.98
CA LEU A 39 6.71 10.83 -19.98
C LEU A 39 5.73 11.53 -19.03
N GLN A 40 6.10 11.60 -17.75
CA GLN A 40 5.28 12.24 -16.73
C GLN A 40 5.40 13.77 -16.87
N GLN A 41 4.31 14.41 -17.28
CA GLN A 41 4.30 15.86 -17.52
C GLN A 41 3.95 16.62 -16.24
N PHE A 42 4.74 17.65 -15.95
CA PHE A 42 4.54 18.55 -14.83
C PHE A 42 4.59 19.99 -15.30
N SER A 43 3.69 20.84 -14.79
CA SER A 43 3.60 22.25 -15.16
C SER A 43 4.76 23.10 -14.65
N SER A 44 5.43 22.66 -13.58
CA SER A 44 6.57 23.37 -12.99
C SER A 44 7.45 22.42 -12.18
N TYR A 45 8.73 22.76 -12.07
CA TYR A 45 9.72 21.98 -11.32
C TYR A 45 9.36 21.86 -9.82
N ARG A 46 8.83 22.94 -9.22
CA ARG A 46 8.37 22.91 -7.82
C ARG A 46 7.21 21.93 -7.62
N ARG A 47 6.29 21.84 -8.59
CA ARG A 47 5.17 20.90 -8.53
C ARG A 47 5.63 19.45 -8.74
N PHE A 48 6.65 19.23 -9.56
CA PHE A 48 7.32 17.94 -9.71
C PHE A 48 7.87 17.44 -8.37
N ILE A 49 8.67 18.25 -7.68
CA ILE A 49 9.26 17.88 -6.39
C ILE A 49 8.16 17.57 -5.37
N LEU A 50 7.24 18.51 -5.12
CA LEU A 50 6.21 18.33 -4.09
C LEU A 50 5.35 17.09 -4.33
N THR A 51 4.90 16.87 -5.57
CA THR A 51 4.05 15.72 -5.91
C THR A 51 4.82 14.41 -5.75
N THR A 52 6.08 14.37 -6.20
CA THR A 52 6.89 13.15 -6.15
C THR A 52 7.28 12.79 -4.72
N THR A 53 7.65 13.78 -3.90
CA THR A 53 7.96 13.58 -2.48
C THR A 53 6.75 13.06 -1.70
N ILE A 54 5.57 13.67 -1.91
CA ILE A 54 4.33 13.22 -1.27
C ILE A 54 3.99 11.80 -1.69
N GLU A 55 4.07 11.49 -2.99
CA GLU A 55 3.83 10.13 -3.49
C GLU A 55 4.82 9.11 -2.93
N GLN A 56 6.08 9.47 -2.75
CA GLN A 56 7.06 8.60 -2.11
C GLN A 56 6.71 8.33 -0.64
N ILE A 57 6.34 9.36 0.13
CA ILE A 57 5.95 9.19 1.53
C ILE A 57 4.74 8.24 1.64
N PHE A 58 3.72 8.43 0.81
CA PHE A 58 2.57 7.52 0.79
C PHE A 58 2.93 6.11 0.31
N MET A 59 3.87 5.96 -0.63
CA MET A 59 4.35 4.64 -1.05
C MET A 59 5.13 3.92 0.06
N ILE A 60 5.94 4.65 0.83
CA ILE A 60 6.65 4.10 2.00
C ILE A 60 5.63 3.65 3.05
N ALA A 61 4.67 4.52 3.38
CA ALA A 61 3.60 4.18 4.34
C ALA A 61 2.79 2.96 3.87
N ALA A 62 2.45 2.88 2.58
CA ALA A 62 1.77 1.73 2.00
C ALA A 62 2.62 0.46 2.09
N ASN A 63 3.93 0.54 1.84
CA ASN A 63 4.84 -0.60 1.96
C ASN A 63 4.91 -1.12 3.40
N LEU A 64 5.04 -0.22 4.39
CA LEU A 64 5.04 -0.60 5.80
C LEU A 64 3.72 -1.26 6.22
N CYS A 65 2.60 -0.68 5.78
CA CYS A 65 1.27 -1.23 6.02
C CYS A 65 1.10 -2.63 5.38
N GLY A 66 1.57 -2.80 4.14
CA GLY A 66 1.55 -4.08 3.44
C GLY A 66 2.42 -5.13 4.13
N LEU A 67 3.62 -4.75 4.57
CA LEU A 67 4.53 -5.63 5.30
C LEU A 67 3.90 -6.08 6.63
N ALA A 68 3.33 -5.15 7.39
CA ALA A 68 2.65 -5.44 8.65
C ALA A 68 1.45 -6.39 8.45
N GLY A 69 0.60 -6.14 7.44
CA GLY A 69 -0.52 -7.01 7.10
C GLY A 69 -0.07 -8.43 6.69
N LEU A 70 1.00 -8.53 5.91
CA LEU A 70 1.55 -9.81 5.47
C LEU A 70 2.13 -10.62 6.63
N VAL A 71 2.90 -9.98 7.52
CA VAL A 71 3.45 -10.62 8.72
C VAL A 71 2.32 -11.14 9.62
N LEU A 72 1.27 -10.34 9.81
CA LEU A 72 0.15 -10.69 10.69
C LEU A 72 -0.65 -11.88 10.14
N LEU A 73 -0.85 -11.95 8.82
CA LEU A 73 -1.46 -13.13 8.17
C LEU A 73 -0.54 -14.35 8.23
N ALA A 74 0.77 -14.20 8.05
CA ALA A 74 1.73 -15.30 8.13
C ALA A 74 1.75 -15.92 9.53
N VAL A 75 1.77 -15.10 10.58
CA VAL A 75 1.70 -15.57 11.98
C VAL A 75 0.38 -16.31 12.23
N SER A 76 -0.74 -15.76 11.75
CA SER A 76 -2.05 -16.42 11.87
C SER A 76 -2.08 -17.78 11.16
N GLY A 77 -1.52 -17.88 9.96
CA GLY A 77 -1.41 -19.13 9.21
C GLY A 77 -0.54 -20.17 9.90
N ILE A 78 0.64 -19.78 10.41
CA ILE A 78 1.53 -20.68 11.16
C ILE A 78 0.85 -21.22 12.41
N ASN A 79 0.13 -20.38 13.16
CA ASN A 79 -0.61 -20.81 14.34
C ASN A 79 -1.73 -21.80 14.01
N HIS A 80 -2.35 -21.69 12.83
CA HIS A 80 -3.36 -22.65 12.39
C HIS A 80 -2.74 -24.00 12.02
N PHE A 81 -1.55 -24.02 11.40
CA PHE A 81 -0.84 -25.27 11.04
C PHE A 81 -0.22 -26.01 12.24
N LYS A 82 -0.01 -25.31 13.36
CA LYS A 82 0.62 -25.88 14.56
C LYS A 82 -0.37 -26.66 15.46
N PHE A 83 -1.63 -26.79 15.06
CA PHE A 83 -2.69 -27.54 15.73
C PHE A 83 -3.12 -28.75 14.90
#